data_AF-A0A943ZYC5-F1
#
_entry.id   AF-A0A943ZYC5-F1
#
_cell.length_a   1.000
_cell.length_b   1.000
_cell.length_c   1.000
_cell.angle_alpha   90.00
_cell.angle_beta   90.00
_cell.angle_gamma   90.00
#
_symmetry.space_group_name_H-M   'P 1'
#
loop_
_entity.id
_entity.type
_entity.pdbx_description
1 polymer ?
#
loop_
_entity_poly.entity_id
_entity_poly.type
_entity_poly.pdbx_seq_one_letter_code
_entity_poly.pdbx_strand_id
1 'polypeptide(L)'
;MQHKNRREGTSLPMEELVKDPAALARLAQSGEARKLVSLLKQNGGVQEAAQAAANGDPGQLMQMMERLMNTREGGELVERISQQARESGLS
;
A
#
# COMPACT_ATOMS: atom_id res chain seq x y z
N MET A 1 19.87 -26.76 -13.15
CA MET A 1 20.77 -25.76 -12.53
C MET A 1 19.88 -24.73 -11.83
N GLN A 2 19.52 -24.99 -10.57
CA GLN A 2 20.01 -24.31 -9.36
C GLN A 2 19.59 -22.83 -9.25
N HIS A 3 18.62 -22.61 -8.35
CA HIS A 3 18.17 -21.36 -7.77
C HIS A 3 19.35 -20.47 -7.32
N LYS A 4 19.28 -19.17 -7.62
CA LYS A 4 20.15 -18.16 -7.00
C LYS A 4 19.32 -17.00 -6.48
N ASN A 5 18.97 -17.18 -5.21
CA ASN A 5 18.52 -16.18 -4.26
C ASN A 5 19.51 -14.99 -4.22
N ARG A 6 19.02 -13.75 -4.38
CA ARG A 6 19.77 -12.52 -4.10
C ARG A 6 18.88 -11.53 -3.34
N ARG A 7 18.93 -11.70 -2.02
CA ARG A 7 18.93 -10.73 -0.92
C ARG A 7 18.31 -9.34 -1.15
N GLU A 8 17.29 -9.09 -0.34
CA GLU A 8 17.13 -7.94 0.57
C GLU A 8 17.13 -6.55 -0.05
N GLY A 9 15.92 -6.09 -0.37
CA GLY A 9 15.50 -4.72 -0.13
C GLY A 9 14.14 -4.77 0.55
N THR A 10 14.10 -4.51 1.85
CA THR A 10 12.87 -4.25 2.60
C THR A 10 12.27 -2.95 2.05
N SER A 11 11.57 -3.04 0.92
CA SER A 11 10.83 -1.93 0.35
C SER A 11 9.52 -2.44 -0.21
N LEU A 12 8.51 -2.28 0.65
CA LEU A 12 7.10 -2.08 0.37
C LEU A 12 6.44 -3.02 -0.66
N PRO A 13 5.51 -3.92 -0.23
CA PRO A 13 4.67 -4.71 -1.14
C PRO A 13 3.83 -3.86 -2.10
N MET A 14 3.76 -2.54 -1.86
CA MET A 14 3.15 -1.55 -2.74
C MET A 14 3.89 -1.43 -4.10
N GLU A 15 5.22 -1.52 -4.13
CA GLU A 15 5.99 -1.33 -5.37
C GLU A 15 5.68 -2.42 -6.42
N GLU A 16 5.42 -3.63 -5.95
CA GLU A 16 5.14 -4.81 -6.76
C GLU A 16 3.66 -4.88 -7.13
N LEU A 17 2.78 -4.50 -6.19
CA LEU A 17 1.37 -4.28 -6.43
C LEU A 17 1.13 -3.24 -7.56
N VAL A 18 1.90 -2.15 -7.60
CA VAL A 18 1.79 -1.12 -8.66
C VAL A 18 2.21 -1.67 -10.03
N LYS A 19 3.06 -2.71 -10.08
CA LYS A 19 3.52 -3.35 -11.32
C LYS A 19 2.53 -4.37 -11.89
N ASP A 20 1.61 -4.88 -11.08
CA ASP A 20 0.55 -5.80 -11.52
C ASP A 20 -0.84 -5.10 -11.50
N PRO A 21 -1.34 -4.63 -12.65
CA PRO A 21 -2.62 -3.94 -12.72
C PRO A 21 -3.82 -4.84 -12.37
N ALA A 22 -3.74 -6.15 -12.57
CA ALA A 22 -4.84 -7.07 -12.25
C ALA A 22 -4.94 -7.29 -10.74
N ALA A 23 -3.80 -7.42 -10.07
CA ALA A 23 -3.77 -7.53 -8.62
C ALA A 23 -4.04 -6.20 -7.92
N LEU A 24 -3.60 -5.07 -8.49
CA LEU A 24 -4.02 -3.74 -8.04
C LEU A 24 -5.54 -3.57 -8.17
N ALA A 25 -6.14 -4.01 -9.28
CA ALA A 25 -7.59 -3.93 -9.47
C ALA A 25 -8.35 -4.83 -8.47
N ARG A 26 -7.84 -6.04 -8.17
CA ARG A 26 -8.40 -6.93 -7.15
C ARG A 26 -8.29 -6.33 -5.76
N LEU A 27 -7.15 -5.71 -5.45
CA LEU A 27 -6.96 -5.01 -4.18
C LEU A 27 -7.88 -3.80 -4.10
N ALA A 28 -7.97 -2.95 -5.13
CA ALA A 28 -8.86 -1.79 -5.15
C ALA A 28 -10.36 -2.18 -5.01
N GLN A 29 -10.72 -3.37 -5.48
CA GLN A 29 -12.05 -3.95 -5.30
C GLN A 29 -12.25 -4.60 -3.92
N SER A 30 -11.17 -4.83 -3.17
CA SER A 30 -11.22 -5.44 -1.84
C SER A 30 -11.85 -4.50 -0.82
N GLY A 31 -12.53 -5.08 0.19
CA GLY A 31 -13.06 -4.33 1.32
C GLY A 31 -11.97 -3.59 2.08
N GLU A 32 -10.77 -4.17 2.14
CA GLU A 32 -9.64 -3.61 2.88
C GLU A 32 -9.08 -2.36 2.20
N ALA A 33 -8.98 -2.30 0.86
CA ALA A 33 -8.54 -1.07 0.18
C ALA A 33 -9.54 0.07 0.31
N ARG A 34 -10.84 -0.23 0.29
CA ARG A 34 -11.89 0.76 0.56
C ARG A 34 -11.81 1.28 2.01
N LYS A 35 -11.52 0.38 2.94
CA LYS A 35 -11.30 0.73 4.34
C LYS A 35 -10.04 1.58 4.52
N LEU A 36 -8.98 1.28 3.78
CA LEU A 36 -7.73 2.04 3.78
C LEU A 36 -7.97 3.47 3.29
N VAL A 37 -8.62 3.62 2.13
CA VAL A 37 -8.99 4.92 1.59
C VAL A 37 -9.92 5.68 2.55
N SER A 38 -10.82 4.99 3.24
CA SER A 38 -11.71 5.63 4.23
C SER A 38 -10.95 6.14 5.45
N LEU A 39 -9.98 5.39 5.98
CA LEU A 39 -9.13 5.85 7.08
C LEU A 39 -8.21 6.99 6.65
N LEU A 40 -7.64 6.91 5.45
CA LEU A 40 -6.81 7.97 4.90
C LEU A 40 -7.64 9.26 4.69
N LYS A 41 -8.90 9.16 4.24
CA LYS A 41 -9.84 10.29 4.14
C LYS A 41 -10.20 10.87 5.51
N GLN A 42 -10.39 10.03 6.52
CA GLN A 42 -10.64 10.48 7.90
C GLN A 42 -9.46 11.25 8.49
N ASN A 43 -8.23 10.93 8.08
CA ASN A 43 -7.03 11.66 8.47
C ASN A 43 -6.84 13.00 7.70
N GLY A 44 -7.73 13.31 6.74
CA GLY A 44 -7.74 14.55 5.96
C GLY A 44 -6.60 14.65 4.94
N GLY A 45 -6.79 15.43 3.87
CA GLY A 45 -5.70 15.71 2.92
C GLY A 45 -5.40 14.59 1.91
N VAL A 46 -6.26 13.56 1.80
CA VAL A 46 -6.03 12.42 0.90
C VAL A 46 -5.92 12.84 -0.56
N GLN A 47 -6.73 13.82 -0.98
CA GLN A 47 -6.78 14.25 -2.37
C GLN A 47 -5.52 15.04 -2.71
N GLU A 48 -5.09 15.91 -1.81
CA GLU A 48 -3.88 16.71 -1.90
C GLU A 48 -2.64 15.82 -1.89
N ALA A 49 -2.58 14.82 -1.00
CA ALA A 49 -1.49 13.86 -0.95
C ALA A 49 -1.45 12.95 -2.19
N ALA A 50 -2.60 12.51 -2.69
CA ALA A 50 -2.68 11.75 -3.95
C ALA A 50 -2.27 12.61 -5.16
N GLN A 51 -2.66 13.89 -5.18
CA GLN A 51 -2.28 14.83 -6.23
C GLN A 51 -0.78 15.14 -6.19
N ALA A 52 -0.21 15.34 -5.00
CA ALA A 52 1.22 15.53 -4.80
C ALA A 52 2.00 14.28 -5.27
N ALA A 53 1.56 13.08 -4.88
CA ALA A 53 2.17 11.83 -5.32
C ALA A 53 2.08 11.64 -6.84
N ALA A 54 0.95 11.99 -7.46
CA ALA A 54 0.79 12.00 -8.92
C ALA A 54 1.71 13.00 -9.63
N ASN A 55 2.05 14.11 -8.95
CA ASN A 55 3.01 15.11 -9.41
C ASN A 55 4.48 14.76 -9.08
N GLY A 56 4.74 13.59 -8.48
CA GLY A 56 6.08 13.13 -8.12
C GLY A 56 6.55 13.47 -6.70
N ASP A 57 5.68 14.03 -5.86
CA ASP A 57 5.93 14.29 -4.44
C ASP A 57 5.09 13.36 -3.54
N PRO A 58 5.57 12.15 -3.23
CA PRO A 58 4.88 11.23 -2.34
C PRO A 58 5.01 11.62 -0.86
N GLY A 59 5.71 12.71 -0.49
CA GLY A 59 6.02 13.05 0.90
C GLY A 59 4.78 13.23 1.77
N GLN A 60 3.73 13.85 1.25
CA GLN A 60 2.46 13.98 1.95
C GLN A 60 1.76 12.64 2.16
N LEU A 61 1.78 11.77 1.14
CA LEU A 61 1.20 10.44 1.23
C LEU A 61 1.93 9.59 2.27
N MET A 62 3.26 9.66 2.30
CA MET A 62 4.11 8.97 3.28
C MET A 62 3.80 9.41 4.71
N GLN A 63 3.68 10.71 4.98
CA GLN A 63 3.30 11.22 6.31
C GLN A 63 1.88 10.80 6.73
N MET A 64 0.96 10.69 5.78
CA MET A 64 -0.38 10.18 6.06
C MET A 64 -0.36 8.69 6.39
N MET A 65 0.40 7.92 5.62
CA MET A 65 0.55 6.48 5.82
C MET A 65 1.28 6.18 7.13
N GLU A 66 2.27 6.98 7.51
CA GLU A 66 2.94 6.89 8.80
C GLU A 66 1.99 7.19 9.96
N ARG A 67 1.19 8.26 9.87
CA ARG A 67 0.14 8.54 10.87
C ARG A 67 -0.88 7.41 10.97
N LEU A 68 -1.28 6.85 9.83
CA LEU A 68 -2.18 5.71 9.77
C LEU A 68 -1.56 4.47 10.44
N MET A 69 -0.32 4.11 10.13
CA MET A 69 0.38 2.96 10.70
C MET A 69 0.66 3.12 12.19
N ASN A 70 0.80 4.36 12.68
CA ASN A 70 0.89 4.66 14.11
C ASN A 70 -0.43 4.42 14.87
N THR A 71 -1.55 4.23 14.17
CA THR A 71 -2.81 3.80 14.80
C THR A 71 -2.93 2.28 14.79
N ARG A 72 -3.53 1.71 15.84
CA ARG A 72 -3.77 0.26 15.92
C ARG A 72 -4.57 -0.26 14.73
N GLU A 73 -5.67 0.40 14.38
CA GLU A 73 -6.52 -0.02 13.26
C GLU A 73 -5.81 0.13 11.90
N GLY A 74 -5.08 1.23 11.70
CA GLY A 74 -4.38 1.48 10.44
C GLY A 74 -3.18 0.57 10.21
N GLY A 75 -2.40 0.26 11.25
CA GLY A 75 -1.31 -0.71 11.19
C GLY A 75 -1.81 -2.11 10.84
N GLU A 76 -2.83 -2.60 11.56
CA GLU A 76 -3.43 -3.92 11.29
C GLU A 76 -4.03 -4.00 9.88
N LEU A 77 -4.61 -2.90 9.37
CA LEU A 77 -5.18 -2.85 8.02
C LEU A 77 -4.09 -2.91 6.94
N VAL A 78 -3.01 -2.16 7.10
CA VAL A 78 -1.87 -2.17 6.16
C VAL A 78 -1.21 -3.54 6.13
N GLU A 79 -1.07 -4.21 7.28
CA GLU A 79 -0.57 -5.58 7.34
C GLU A 79 -1.48 -6.59 6.61
N ARG A 80 -2.80 -6.52 6.79
CA ARG A 80 -3.76 -7.40 6.09
C ARG A 80 -3.72 -7.19 4.58
N ILE A 81 -3.61 -5.95 4.12
CA ILE A 81 -3.48 -5.61 2.70
C ILE A 81 -2.18 -6.17 2.12
N SER A 82 -1.07 -6.00 2.84
CA SER A 82 0.23 -6.58 2.49
C SER A 82 0.16 -8.11 2.39
N GLN A 83 -0.53 -8.76 3.33
CA GLN A 83 -0.70 -10.20 3.35
C GLN A 83 -1.58 -10.69 2.19
N GLN A 84 -2.71 -10.03 1.92
CA GLN A 84 -3.58 -10.34 0.78
C GLN A 84 -2.87 -10.16 -0.57
N ALA A 85 -2.03 -9.13 -0.70
CA ALA A 85 -1.23 -8.92 -1.90
C ALA A 85 -0.30 -10.11 -2.14
N ARG A 86 0.44 -10.55 -1.10
CA ARG A 86 1.31 -11.74 -1.16
C ARG A 86 0.55 -13.03 -1.48
N GLU A 87 -0.58 -13.27 -0.81
CA GLU A 87 -1.42 -14.45 -1.02
C GLU A 87 -2.03 -14.49 -2.43
N SER A 88 -2.21 -13.34 -3.06
CA SER A 88 -2.69 -13.24 -4.44
C SER A 88 -1.63 -13.60 -5.49
N GLY A 89 -0.43 -14.01 -5.07
CA GLY A 89 0.68 -14.39 -5.95
C GLY A 89 1.54 -13.20 -6.40
N LEU A 90 1.42 -12.05 -5.75
CA LEU A 90 2.34 -10.93 -5.91
C LEU A 90 3.54 -11.14 -4.98
N SER A 91 4.62 -11.67 -5.52
CA SER A 91 5.89 -11.89 -4.82
C SER A 91 7.05 -11.97 -5.78
#